data_AF-A0A1X7SN44-F1
#
_entry.id   AF-A0A1X7SN44-F1
#
_cell.length_a   1.000
_cell.length_b   1.000
_cell.length_c   1.000
_cell.angle_alpha   90.00
_cell.angle_beta   90.00
_cell.angle_gamma   90.00
#
_symmetry.space_group_name_H-M   'P 1'
#
loop_
_entity.id
_entity.type
_entity.pdbx_description
1 polymer ?
#
loop_
_entity_poly.entity_id
_entity_poly.type
_entity_poly.pdbx_seq_one_letter_code
_entity_poly.pdbx_strand_id
1 'polypeptide(L)'
;VPTIFSWPGRIPSGKVSMSLGSHLDLLATFAELASVKLPNKTLDSYSLAPLLLQDKETELFDYIKIQMIHLTAFIALGAKFNTSLPA
;
A
#
# COMPACT_ATOMS: atom_id res chain seq x y z
N VAL A 1 5.54 7.53 -6.10
CA VAL A 1 4.50 7.64 -7.14
C VAL A 1 3.45 8.65 -6.68
N PRO A 2 2.84 9.46 -7.55
CA PRO A 2 1.68 10.29 -7.20
C PRO A 2 0.37 9.49 -7.26
N THR A 3 -0.59 9.83 -6.39
CA THR A 3 -1.92 9.17 -6.33
C THR A 3 -3.02 10.23 -6.38
N ILE A 4 -4.09 9.96 -7.12
CA ILE A 4 -5.26 10.84 -7.23
C ILE A 4 -6.49 10.06 -6.78
N PHE A 5 -7.28 10.64 -5.88
CA PHE A 5 -8.57 10.12 -5.45
C PHE A 5 -9.70 11.07 -5.88
N SER A 6 -10.82 10.52 -6.34
CA SER A 6 -11.99 11.29 -6.75
C SER A 6 -13.27 10.61 -6.28
N TRP A 7 -14.03 11.31 -5.44
CA TRP A 7 -15.37 10.88 -5.01
C TRP A 7 -16.27 12.11 -4.84
N PRO A 8 -17.09 12.44 -5.84
CA PRO A 8 -17.99 13.59 -5.79
C PRO A 8 -18.92 13.55 -4.58
N GLY A 9 -19.02 14.67 -3.86
CA GLY A 9 -19.86 14.80 -2.67
C GLY A 9 -19.31 14.12 -1.40
N ARG A 10 -18.11 13.52 -1.45
CA ARG A 10 -17.49 12.83 -0.30
C ARG A 10 -16.05 13.25 -0.08
N ILE A 11 -15.25 13.35 -1.14
CA ILE A 11 -13.88 13.88 -1.09
C ILE A 11 -13.94 15.36 -1.51
N PRO A 12 -13.38 16.29 -0.71
CA PRO A 12 -13.28 17.70 -1.09
C PRO A 12 -12.46 17.88 -2.36
N SER A 13 -13.00 18.64 -3.32
CA SER A 13 -12.32 18.90 -4.60
C SER A 13 -11.12 19.84 -4.45
N GLY A 14 -10.07 19.63 -5.26
CA GLY A 14 -8.94 20.55 -5.37
C GLY A 14 -7.97 20.53 -4.20
N LYS A 15 -8.06 19.53 -3.31
CA LYS A 15 -7.12 19.32 -2.21
C LYS A 15 -5.88 18.57 -2.68
N VAL A 16 -4.74 18.97 -2.12
CA VAL A 16 -3.44 18.32 -2.31
C VAL A 16 -2.87 18.06 -0.93
N SER A 17 -2.50 16.81 -0.65
CA SER A 17 -1.80 16.43 0.58
C SER A 17 -0.39 15.96 0.24
N MET A 18 0.57 16.35 1.09
CA MET A 18 1.96 15.90 1.01
C MET A 18 2.27 14.79 2.03
N SER A 19 1.23 14.27 2.71
CA SER A 19 1.38 13.16 3.64
C SER A 19 1.85 11.90 2.91
N LEU A 20 2.70 11.14 3.59
CA LEU A 20 3.20 9.87 3.08
C LEU A 20 2.14 8.78 3.22
N GLY A 21 1.92 8.01 2.15
CA GLY A 21 1.05 6.84 2.14
C GLY A 21 1.64 5.70 1.29
N SER A 22 1.29 4.47 1.64
CA SER A 22 1.71 3.24 0.97
C SER A 22 0.59 2.67 0.11
N HIS A 23 0.92 1.86 -0.91
CA HIS A 23 -0.09 1.11 -1.67
C HIS A 23 -0.86 0.11 -0.79
N LEU A 24 -0.26 -0.37 0.31
CA LEU A 24 -0.93 -1.27 1.25
C LEU A 24 -2.12 -0.61 1.93
N ASP A 25 -2.07 0.71 2.13
CA ASP A 25 -3.12 1.49 2.80
C ASP A 25 -4.44 1.46 2.03
N LEU A 26 -4.40 1.19 0.73
CA LEU A 26 -5.61 1.00 -0.09
C LEU A 26 -6.47 -0.16 0.44
N LEU A 27 -5.86 -1.22 0.97
CA LEU A 27 -6.59 -2.36 1.54
C LEU A 27 -7.43 -1.93 2.74
N ALA A 28 -6.81 -1.27 3.73
CA ALA A 28 -7.50 -0.82 4.92
C ALA A 28 -8.53 0.28 4.60
N THR A 29 -8.17 1.19 3.70
CA THR A 29 -9.05 2.27 3.24
C THR A 29 -10.32 1.72 2.59
N PHE A 30 -10.19 0.80 1.63
CA PHE A 30 -11.37 0.25 0.95
C PHE A 30 -12.18 -0.66 1.86
N ALA A 31 -11.55 -1.42 2.77
CA ALA A 31 -12.27 -2.21 3.75
C ALA A 31 -13.12 -1.32 4.67
N GLU A 32 -12.58 -0.20 5.17
CA GLU A 32 -13.34 0.77 5.97
C GLU A 32 -14.50 1.38 5.17
N LEU A 33 -14.22 1.88 3.97
CA LEU A 33 -15.23 2.52 3.11
C LEU A 33 -16.35 1.55 2.69
N ALA A 34 -16.03 0.27 2.51
CA ALA A 34 -16.99 -0.78 2.19
C ALA A 34 -17.64 -1.40 3.44
N SER A 35 -17.28 -0.97 4.66
CA SER A 35 -17.73 -1.57 5.91
C SER A 35 -17.46 -3.09 6.02
N VAL A 36 -16.34 -3.53 5.46
CA VAL A 36 -15.89 -4.93 5.48
C VAL A 36 -14.89 -5.14 6.60
N LYS A 37 -15.03 -6.27 7.32
CA LYS A 37 -14.08 -6.65 8.37
C LYS A 37 -12.78 -7.15 7.74
N LEU A 38 -11.66 -6.57 8.18
CA LEU A 38 -10.33 -7.08 7.86
C LEU A 38 -10.06 -8.39 8.63
N PRO A 39 -9.17 -9.25 8.11
CA PRO A 39 -8.78 -10.48 8.80
C PRO A 39 -8.19 -10.16 10.17
N ASN A 40 -8.38 -11.06 11.15
CA ASN A 40 -7.82 -10.93 12.50
C ASN A 40 -6.32 -11.24 12.52
N LYS A 41 -5.53 -10.35 11.89
CA LYS A 41 -4.07 -10.37 11.87
C LYS A 41 -3.57 -8.93 11.80
N THR A 42 -2.36 -8.70 12.30
CA THR A 42 -1.69 -7.42 12.13
C THR A 42 -1.46 -7.17 10.64
N LEU A 43 -1.89 -6.00 10.17
CA LEU A 43 -1.67 -5.53 8.81
C LEU A 43 -0.76 -4.30 8.87
N ASP A 44 0.11 -4.16 7.89
CA ASP A 44 0.97 -2.97 7.74
C ASP A 44 0.24 -1.79 7.07
N SER A 45 -1.06 -1.95 6.80
CA SER A 45 -1.91 -0.96 6.13
C SER A 45 -2.71 -0.13 7.13
N TYR A 46 -2.76 1.18 6.92
CA TYR A 46 -3.62 2.10 7.66
C TYR A 46 -4.67 2.70 6.73
N SER A 47 -5.80 3.13 7.28
CA SER A 47 -6.86 3.74 6.48
C SER A 47 -6.54 5.20 6.19
N LEU A 48 -6.65 5.57 4.91
CA LEU A 48 -6.57 6.94 4.43
C LEU A 48 -7.93 7.65 4.46
N ALA A 49 -9.02 6.98 4.86
CA ALA A 49 -10.36 7.58 4.87
C ALA A 49 -10.44 8.89 5.68
N PRO A 50 -9.79 9.04 6.85
CA PRO A 50 -9.76 10.33 7.56
C PRO A 50 -9.09 11.44 6.75
N LEU A 51 -8.00 11.13 6.05
CA LEU A 51 -7.32 12.09 5.17
C LEU A 51 -8.21 12.48 3.98
N LEU A 52 -8.82 11.48 3.32
CA LEU A 52 -9.61 11.69 2.10
C LEU A 52 -10.95 12.37 2.35
N LEU A 53 -11.63 12.05 3.46
CA LEU A 53 -13.00 12.49 3.72
C LEU A 53 -13.08 13.66 4.71
N GLN A 54 -12.10 13.81 5.59
CA GLN A 54 -12.13 14.80 6.67
C GLN A 54 -10.97 15.80 6.59
N ASP A 55 -10.11 15.69 5.57
CA ASP A 55 -8.92 16.54 5.38
C ASP A 55 -8.00 16.56 6.62
N LYS A 56 -8.02 15.45 7.37
CA LYS A 56 -7.23 15.31 8.59
C LYS A 56 -5.92 14.63 8.26
N GLU A 57 -4.86 15.42 8.15
CA GLU A 57 -3.52 14.88 8.13
C GLU A 57 -3.28 14.11 9.42
N THR A 58 -2.89 12.85 9.25
CA THR A 58 -2.53 12.00 10.36
C THR A 58 -1.03 11.75 10.24
N GLU A 59 -0.30 11.90 11.34
CA GLU A 59 1.12 11.56 11.44
C GLU A 59 1.31 10.03 11.44
N LEU A 60 0.77 9.36 10.42
CA LEU A 60 0.75 7.90 10.34
C LEU A 60 2.12 7.33 10.00
N PHE A 61 2.99 8.10 9.33
CA PHE A 61 4.27 7.59 8.85
C PHE A 61 5.37 8.66 8.80
N ASP A 62 6.38 8.50 9.66
CA ASP A 62 7.66 9.22 9.55
C ASP A 62 8.53 8.67 8.39
N TYR A 63 8.30 7.42 7.97
CA TYR A 63 9.02 6.77 6.87
C TYR A 63 8.23 5.59 6.27
N ILE A 64 8.08 5.51 4.95
CA ILE A 64 7.48 4.36 4.26
C ILE A 64 8.55 3.29 4.03
N LYS A 65 8.39 2.13 4.67
CA LYS A 65 9.25 0.97 4.43
C LYS A 65 8.81 0.23 3.17
N ILE A 66 9.43 0.52 2.04
CA ILE A 66 9.28 -0.26 0.80
C ILE A 66 10.30 -1.41 0.83
N GLN A 67 9.85 -2.64 1.01
CA GLN A 67 10.68 -3.83 0.80
C GLN A 67 10.50 -4.32 -0.63
N MET A 68 11.59 -4.33 -1.41
CA MET A 68 11.59 -4.89 -2.76
C MET A 68 11.55 -6.43 -2.65
N ILE A 69 10.38 -7.04 -2.87
CA ILE A 69 10.21 -8.51 -2.74
C ILE A 69 10.76 -9.30 -3.96
N HIS A 70 11.30 -8.64 -4.98
CA HIS A 70 11.56 -9.34 -6.26
C HIS A 70 13.00 -9.83 -6.52
N LEU A 71 14.00 -9.55 -5.68
CA LEU A 71 15.38 -9.98 -5.99
C LEU A 71 15.76 -11.34 -5.41
N THR A 72 15.33 -11.66 -4.19
CA THR A 72 15.67 -12.93 -3.53
C THR A 72 15.04 -14.14 -4.20
N ALA A 73 13.81 -14.00 -4.69
CA ALA A 73 13.13 -15.06 -5.44
C ALA A 73 13.80 -15.33 -6.80
N PHE A 74 14.29 -14.29 -7.49
CA PHE A 74 14.96 -14.42 -8.80
C PHE A 74 16.34 -15.08 -8.69
N ILE A 75 17.12 -14.77 -7.65
CA ILE A 75 18.41 -15.41 -7.39
C ILE A 75 18.21 -16.89 -7.00
N ALA A 76 17.18 -17.21 -6.21
CA ALA A 76 16.86 -18.58 -5.83
C ALA A 76 16.33 -19.43 -7.01
N LEU A 77 15.66 -18.82 -7.99
CA LEU A 77 15.21 -19.50 -9.21
C LEU A 77 16.36 -19.66 -10.24
N GLY A 78 17.24 -18.67 -10.36
CA GLY A 78 18.40 -18.69 -11.26
C GLY A 78 19.49 -19.69 -10.84
N ALA A 79 19.60 -20.00 -9.54
CA ALA A 79 20.56 -20.97 -9.03
C ALA A 79 20.18 -22.44 -9.28
N LYS A 80 18.94 -22.74 -9.72
CA LYS A 80 18.48 -24.11 -10.00
C LYS A 80 18.69 -24.56 -11.46
N PHE A 81 19.19 -23.70 -12.35
CA PHE A 81 19.30 -24.00 -13.78
C PHE A 81 20.72 -24.30 -14.29
N ASN A 82 21.70 -24.52 -13.42
CA ASN A 82 23.06 -24.86 -13.88
C ASN A 82 23.79 -25.85 -12.97
N THR A 83 23.28 -27.09 -12.89
CA THR A 83 24.12 -28.26 -12.65
C THR A 83 23.54 -29.44 -13.42
N SER A 84 24.33 -30.00 -14.35
CA SER A 84 24.15 -31.21 -15.17
C SER A 84 23.73 -31.02 -16.64
N LEU A 85 24.72 -30.78 -17.50
CA LEU A 85 24.79 -31.49 -18.78
C LEU A 85 25.73 -32.69 -18.59
N PRO A 86 25.28 -33.95 -18.74
CA PRO A 86 26.17 -35.08 -18.87
C PRO A 86 26.63 -35.29 -20.32
N ALA A 87 27.93 -35.63 -20.42
CA ALA A 87 28.73 -36.11 -21.57
C ALA A 87 29.02 -35.12 -22.71
#